data_AF-B3R9I4-F1
#
_entry.id   AF-B3R9I4-F1
#
_cell.length_a   1.000
_cell.length_b   1.000
_cell.length_c   1.000
_cell.angle_alpha   90.00
_cell.angle_beta   90.00
_cell.angle_gamma   90.00
#
_symmetry.space_group_name_H-M   'P 1'
#
loop_
_entity.id
_entity.type
_entity.pdbx_description
1 polymer ?
#
loop_
_entity_poly.entity_id
_entity_poly.type
_entity_poly.pdbx_seq_one_letter_code
_entity_poly.pdbx_strand_id
1 'polypeptide(L)'
;MADSGSQTTKKGFWHNPTVVALAPILVSWLLTKIENVKLEWAWTWIPEWVVSIGRWFNTPIGLKPAWIISAAAAAYLLVRLINSASARLSTDGPDMSFLSYVADRIDGLEWKWKWRRNSEGKFDMENILALCPKCSYPMIWTTTNLSFGFSKDGLRCEECDFSHDLGRSMYSAQDRIRRRVFHTVEQKAQEASKKNG
;
A
#
# COMPACT_ATOMS: atom_id res chain seq x y z
N MET A 1 -37.97 27.44 -59.87
CA MET A 1 -36.72 26.88 -59.34
C MET A 1 -36.49 27.51 -57.98
N ALA A 2 -36.80 26.78 -56.91
CA ALA A 2 -36.65 27.25 -55.53
C ALA A 2 -35.48 26.49 -54.91
N ASP A 3 -34.46 27.22 -54.52
CA ASP A 3 -33.22 26.70 -53.94
C ASP A 3 -33.44 26.43 -52.45
N SER A 4 -33.43 25.16 -52.05
CA SER A 4 -33.59 24.73 -50.67
C SER A 4 -32.24 24.78 -49.94
N GLY A 5 -31.97 25.92 -49.29
CA GLY A 5 -30.79 26.10 -48.43
C GLY A 5 -30.88 25.24 -47.16
N SER A 6 -30.05 24.20 -47.09
CA SER A 6 -29.87 23.34 -45.91
C SER A 6 -29.11 24.12 -44.82
N GLN A 7 -29.81 24.51 -43.75
CA GLN A 7 -29.17 25.08 -42.55
C GLN A 7 -28.53 23.95 -41.73
N THR A 8 -27.20 23.91 -41.70
CA THR A 8 -26.47 23.02 -40.79
C THR A 8 -26.43 23.63 -39.40
N THR A 9 -27.28 23.14 -38.50
CA THR A 9 -27.24 23.51 -37.08
C THR A 9 -25.91 23.01 -36.48
N LYS A 10 -25.01 23.94 -36.15
CA LYS A 10 -23.77 23.62 -35.43
C LYS A 10 -24.13 23.05 -34.06
N LYS A 11 -23.95 21.74 -33.88
CA LYS A 11 -24.12 21.08 -32.57
C LYS A 11 -23.05 21.64 -31.62
N GLY A 12 -23.49 22.18 -30.49
CA GLY A 12 -22.60 22.75 -29.47
C GLY A 12 -21.65 21.70 -28.90
N PHE A 13 -20.48 22.17 -28.44
CA PHE A 13 -19.38 21.37 -27.87
C PHE A 13 -19.82 20.26 -26.89
N TRP A 14 -20.84 20.54 -26.06
CA TRP A 14 -21.39 19.64 -25.05
C TRP A 14 -22.17 18.44 -25.60
N HIS A 15 -22.48 18.40 -26.90
CA HIS A 15 -23.18 17.26 -27.52
C HIS A 15 -22.22 16.16 -28.01
N ASN A 16 -20.91 16.29 -27.76
CA ASN A 16 -19.95 15.23 -28.11
C ASN A 16 -19.96 14.13 -27.03
N PRO A 17 -20.35 12.88 -27.36
CA PRO A 17 -20.49 11.80 -26.38
C PRO A 17 -19.18 11.49 -25.64
N THR A 18 -18.04 11.73 -26.28
CA THR A 18 -16.71 11.53 -25.68
C THR A 18 -16.43 12.55 -24.57
N VAL A 19 -16.88 13.79 -24.73
CA VAL A 19 -16.74 14.84 -23.70
C VAL A 19 -17.59 14.50 -22.49
N VAL A 20 -18.83 14.04 -22.71
CA VAL A 20 -19.75 13.63 -21.64
C VAL A 20 -19.20 12.42 -20.87
N ALA A 21 -18.57 11.47 -21.55
CA ALA A 21 -18.00 10.27 -20.91
C ALA A 21 -16.72 10.57 -20.08
N LEU A 22 -15.86 11.48 -20.55
CA LEU A 22 -14.56 11.75 -19.90
C LEU A 22 -14.63 12.82 -18.80
N ALA A 23 -15.58 13.76 -18.88
CA ALA A 23 -15.76 14.81 -17.89
C ALA A 23 -15.86 14.29 -16.44
N PRO A 24 -16.70 13.30 -16.10
CA PRO A 24 -16.82 12.83 -14.72
C PRO A 24 -15.56 12.12 -14.20
N ILE A 25 -14.81 11.43 -15.07
CA ILE A 25 -13.55 10.76 -14.68
C ILE A 25 -12.49 11.81 -14.32
N LEU A 26 -12.37 12.87 -15.13
CA LEU A 26 -11.47 13.98 -14.88
C LEU A 26 -11.83 14.74 -13.60
N VAL A 27 -13.12 15.02 -13.39
CA VAL A 27 -13.60 15.68 -12.17
C VAL A 27 -13.33 14.82 -10.94
N SER A 28 -13.59 13.51 -11.00
CA SER A 28 -13.34 12.60 -9.88
C SER A 28 -11.85 12.50 -9.52
N TRP A 29 -10.97 12.44 -10.53
CA TRP A 29 -9.53 12.48 -10.33
C TRP A 29 -9.06 13.80 -9.69
N LEU A 30 -9.60 14.95 -10.15
CA LEU A 30 -9.29 16.25 -9.57
C LEU A 30 -9.73 16.36 -8.11
N LEU A 31 -10.92 15.86 -7.76
CA LEU A 31 -11.43 15.87 -6.39
C LEU A 31 -10.52 15.07 -5.44
N THR A 32 -10.00 13.91 -5.86
CA THR A 32 -9.06 13.12 -5.03
C THR A 32 -7.69 13.80 -4.81
N LYS A 33 -7.34 14.82 -5.59
CA LYS A 33 -6.10 15.59 -5.41
C LYS A 33 -6.29 16.86 -4.58
N ILE A 34 -7.52 17.35 -4.47
CA ILE A 34 -7.85 18.59 -3.74
C ILE A 34 -7.64 18.46 -2.23
N GLU A 35 -7.73 17.27 -1.64
CA GLU A 35 -7.54 17.07 -0.20
C GLU A 35 -6.11 17.37 0.29
N ASN A 36 -5.12 17.48 -0.61
CA ASN A 36 -3.71 17.67 -0.24
C ASN A 36 -3.07 18.99 -0.73
N VAL A 37 -3.81 19.84 -1.46
CA VAL A 37 -3.26 21.06 -2.07
C VAL A 37 -4.00 22.28 -1.53
N LYS A 38 -3.27 23.21 -0.89
CA LYS A 38 -3.81 24.51 -0.44
C LYS A 38 -4.48 25.20 -1.65
N LEU A 39 -5.83 25.24 -1.64
CA LEU A 39 -6.65 25.64 -2.80
C LEU A 39 -6.37 27.04 -3.34
N GLU A 40 -5.80 27.94 -2.52
CA GLU A 40 -5.62 29.34 -2.87
C GLU A 40 -4.70 29.56 -4.09
N TRP A 41 -3.74 28.66 -4.33
CA TRP A 41 -2.83 28.76 -5.49
C TRP A 41 -3.35 28.06 -6.75
N ALA A 42 -4.34 27.16 -6.61
CA ALA A 42 -4.85 26.38 -7.74
C ALA A 42 -5.79 27.21 -8.63
N TRP A 43 -6.54 28.15 -8.06
CA TRP A 43 -7.53 28.95 -8.80
C TRP A 43 -6.92 29.88 -9.86
N THR A 44 -5.68 30.33 -9.68
CA THR A 44 -5.00 31.19 -10.67
C THR A 44 -4.43 30.38 -11.84
N TRP A 45 -4.07 29.11 -11.61
CA TRP A 45 -3.58 28.21 -12.65
C TRP A 45 -4.72 27.63 -13.48
N ILE A 46 -5.92 27.44 -12.90
CA ILE A 46 -7.01 26.71 -13.55
C ILE A 46 -7.54 27.29 -14.88
N PRO A 47 -7.65 28.61 -15.10
CA PRO A 47 -8.23 29.12 -16.33
C PRO A 47 -7.34 28.92 -17.56
N GLU A 48 -6.01 28.99 -17.44
CA GLU A 48 -5.14 28.94 -18.61
C GLU A 48 -4.97 27.53 -19.19
N TRP A 49 -4.79 26.50 -18.36
CA TRP A 49 -4.64 25.12 -18.86
C TRP A 49 -5.93 24.60 -19.50
N VAL A 50 -7.12 24.92 -18.96
CA VAL A 50 -8.41 24.51 -19.54
C VAL A 50 -8.62 25.16 -20.91
N VAL A 51 -8.31 26.46 -21.05
CA VAL A 51 -8.41 27.17 -22.33
C VAL A 51 -7.37 26.64 -23.33
N SER A 52 -6.16 26.33 -22.87
CA SER A 52 -5.10 25.78 -23.72
C SER A 52 -5.43 24.37 -24.22
N ILE A 53 -5.97 23.51 -23.36
CA ILE A 53 -6.49 22.19 -23.72
C ILE A 53 -7.67 22.31 -24.68
N GLY A 54 -8.61 23.22 -24.41
CA GLY A 54 -9.76 23.46 -25.28
C GLY A 54 -9.34 23.91 -26.68
N ARG A 55 -8.35 24.81 -26.79
CA ARG A 55 -7.77 25.23 -28.08
C ARG A 55 -7.04 24.08 -28.77
N TRP A 56 -6.30 23.27 -28.04
CA TRP A 56 -5.58 22.11 -28.58
C TRP A 56 -6.52 21.04 -29.13
N PHE A 57 -7.67 20.78 -28.48
CA PHE A 57 -8.71 19.91 -29.03
C PHE A 57 -9.43 20.50 -30.27
N ASN A 58 -9.42 21.83 -30.41
CA ASN A 58 -10.05 22.51 -31.54
C ASN A 58 -9.08 22.84 -32.69
N THR A 59 -7.77 22.59 -32.52
CA THR A 59 -6.84 22.74 -33.64
C THR A 59 -7.07 21.62 -34.66
N PRO A 60 -7.29 21.95 -35.95
CA PRO A 60 -7.55 20.99 -37.02
C PRO A 60 -6.23 20.31 -37.44
N ILE A 61 -5.59 19.63 -36.51
CA ILE A 61 -4.44 18.80 -36.78
C ILE A 61 -5.02 17.47 -37.27
N GLY A 62 -4.78 17.10 -38.53
CA GLY A 62 -5.28 15.87 -39.15
C GLY A 62 -4.81 14.55 -38.50
N LEU A 63 -4.17 14.63 -37.33
CA LEU A 63 -3.83 13.51 -36.48
C LEU A 63 -5.06 13.14 -35.65
N LYS A 64 -5.68 12.01 -36.01
CA LYS A 64 -6.84 11.47 -35.29
C LYS A 64 -6.48 11.34 -33.79
N PRO A 65 -7.22 11.97 -32.86
CA PRO A 65 -6.92 11.95 -31.42
C PRO A 65 -6.82 10.54 -30.82
N ALA A 66 -7.31 9.53 -31.54
CA ALA A 66 -7.10 8.11 -31.24
C ALA A 66 -5.63 7.75 -30.95
N TRP A 67 -4.65 8.24 -31.71
CA TRP A 67 -3.25 7.82 -31.56
C TRP A 67 -2.63 8.20 -30.21
N ILE A 68 -3.03 9.36 -29.66
CA ILE A 68 -2.49 9.84 -28.38
C ILE A 68 -3.08 9.05 -27.22
N ILE A 69 -4.37 8.71 -27.31
CA ILE A 69 -5.03 7.81 -26.36
C ILE A 69 -4.40 6.41 -26.44
N SER A 70 -4.13 5.91 -27.64
CA SER A 70 -3.45 4.62 -27.85
C SER A 70 -2.03 4.62 -27.26
N ALA A 71 -1.26 5.68 -27.49
CA ALA A 71 0.10 5.80 -26.97
C ALA A 71 0.12 5.89 -25.44
N ALA A 72 -0.79 6.65 -24.84
CA ALA A 72 -0.93 6.74 -23.38
C ALA A 72 -1.35 5.41 -22.76
N ALA A 73 -2.31 4.69 -23.37
CA ALA A 73 -2.74 3.37 -22.92
C ALA A 73 -1.61 2.33 -23.03
N ALA A 74 -0.85 2.35 -24.13
CA ALA A 74 0.31 1.47 -24.33
C ALA A 74 1.41 1.76 -23.30
N ALA A 75 1.74 3.03 -23.05
CA ALA A 75 2.73 3.42 -22.03
C ALA A 75 2.29 2.97 -20.62
N TYR A 76 1.00 3.15 -20.28
CA TYR A 76 0.45 2.69 -19.01
C TYR A 76 0.54 1.17 -18.85
N LEU A 77 0.18 0.40 -19.88
CA LEU A 77 0.31 -1.06 -19.87
C LEU A 77 1.77 -1.49 -19.76
N LEU A 78 2.70 -0.81 -20.42
CA LEU A 78 4.13 -1.11 -20.36
C LEU A 78 4.68 -0.91 -18.94
N VAL A 79 4.33 0.20 -18.27
CA VAL A 79 4.68 0.45 -16.87
C VAL A 79 4.09 -0.63 -15.95
N ARG A 80 2.83 -1.02 -16.17
CA ARG A 80 2.19 -2.09 -15.39
C ARG A 80 2.89 -3.43 -15.56
N LEU A 81 3.28 -3.76 -16.79
CA LEU A 81 4.02 -4.99 -17.10
C LEU A 81 5.40 -4.98 -16.44
N ILE A 82 6.14 -3.86 -16.51
CA ILE A 82 7.45 -3.70 -15.85
C ILE A 82 7.32 -3.88 -14.34
N ASN A 83 6.34 -3.23 -13.69
CA ASN A 83 6.12 -3.38 -12.25
C ASN A 83 5.71 -4.81 -11.85
N SER A 84 4.98 -5.51 -12.71
CA SER A 84 4.62 -6.91 -12.47
C SER A 84 5.79 -7.88 -12.71
N ALA A 85 6.68 -7.56 -13.64
CA ALA A 85 7.85 -8.35 -13.96
C ALA A 85 8.97 -8.15 -12.92
N SER A 86 9.17 -6.92 -12.42
CA SER A 86 10.10 -6.66 -11.33
C SER A 86 9.72 -7.41 -10.05
N ALA A 87 8.42 -7.53 -9.75
CA ALA A 87 7.93 -8.36 -8.65
C ALA A 87 8.26 -9.87 -8.79
N ARG A 88 8.48 -10.35 -10.02
CA ARG A 88 8.84 -11.75 -10.32
C ARG A 88 10.35 -11.97 -10.40
N LEU A 89 11.11 -10.99 -10.88
CA LEU A 89 12.57 -11.07 -10.99
C LEU A 89 13.30 -11.02 -9.63
N SER A 90 12.64 -10.55 -8.56
CA SER A 90 13.17 -10.64 -7.20
C SER A 90 12.99 -12.02 -6.54
N THR A 91 12.56 -13.05 -7.29
CA THR A 91 12.32 -14.39 -6.72
C THR A 91 13.57 -15.28 -6.70
N ASP A 92 14.61 -14.94 -7.48
CA ASP A 92 15.97 -15.52 -7.32
C ASP A 92 16.81 -14.70 -6.31
N GLY A 93 16.13 -14.20 -5.27
CA GLY A 93 16.70 -13.43 -4.18
C GLY A 93 17.30 -14.31 -3.07
N PRO A 94 18.12 -13.72 -2.20
CA PRO A 94 18.98 -14.39 -1.21
C PRO A 94 18.26 -15.47 -0.40
N ASP A 95 19.00 -16.53 -0.06
CA ASP A 95 18.59 -17.71 0.70
C ASP A 95 17.38 -17.44 1.61
N MET A 96 16.19 -17.88 1.18
CA MET A 96 14.94 -17.71 1.92
C MET A 96 14.87 -18.62 3.16
N SER A 97 15.99 -19.18 3.61
CA SER A 97 16.11 -19.98 4.82
C SER A 97 15.55 -19.26 6.06
N PHE A 98 15.60 -17.93 6.11
CA PHE A 98 15.01 -17.16 7.21
C PHE A 98 13.47 -17.31 7.31
N LEU A 99 12.78 -17.69 6.24
CA LEU A 99 11.32 -17.93 6.28
C LEU A 99 10.95 -19.11 7.18
N SER A 100 11.89 -20.03 7.43
CA SER A 100 11.70 -21.12 8.39
C SER A 100 11.83 -20.69 9.86
N TYR A 101 12.39 -19.50 10.12
CA TYR A 101 12.49 -18.93 11.47
C TYR A 101 11.17 -18.26 11.84
N VAL A 102 10.25 -19.07 12.37
CA VAL A 102 8.85 -18.68 12.70
C VAL A 102 8.55 -18.76 14.19
N ALA A 103 9.52 -19.17 15.01
CA ALA A 103 9.37 -19.29 16.45
C ALA A 103 10.70 -19.06 17.17
N ASP A 104 10.65 -18.45 18.35
CA ASP A 104 11.80 -18.31 19.25
C ASP A 104 11.36 -18.06 20.70
N ARG A 105 12.25 -18.33 21.65
CA ARG A 105 12.03 -18.08 23.07
C ARG A 105 12.60 -16.72 23.46
N ILE A 106 11.72 -15.76 23.74
CA ILE A 106 12.07 -14.37 24.07
C ILE A 106 11.45 -14.02 25.42
N ASP A 107 12.29 -13.57 26.35
CA ASP A 107 11.90 -13.20 27.72
C ASP A 107 11.19 -14.33 28.47
N GLY A 108 11.63 -15.57 28.24
CA GLY A 108 11.12 -16.78 28.89
C GLY A 108 9.85 -17.37 28.25
N LEU A 109 9.20 -16.64 27.36
CA LEU A 109 8.02 -17.08 26.61
C LEU A 109 8.40 -17.57 25.22
N GLU A 110 7.70 -18.59 24.72
CA GLU A 110 7.81 -19.00 23.32
C GLU A 110 6.91 -18.10 22.48
N TRP A 111 7.48 -17.47 21.45
CA TRP A 111 6.76 -16.63 20.51
C TRP A 111 6.71 -17.32 19.16
N LYS A 112 5.57 -17.23 18.48
CA LYS A 112 5.37 -17.68 17.10
C LYS A 112 4.88 -16.53 16.25
N TRP A 113 5.29 -16.50 14.99
CA TRP A 113 4.85 -15.51 14.01
C TRP A 113 4.78 -16.13 12.62
N LYS A 114 4.22 -15.38 11.66
CA LYS A 114 4.23 -15.73 10.24
C LYS A 114 4.87 -14.60 9.45
N TRP A 115 5.65 -14.95 8.44
CA TRP A 115 6.18 -13.99 7.49
C TRP A 115 5.13 -13.69 6.42
N ARG A 116 4.88 -12.42 6.14
CA ARG A 116 4.08 -11.98 4.99
C ARG A 116 4.90 -11.02 4.14
N ARG A 117 4.84 -11.22 2.83
CA ARG A 117 5.39 -10.26 1.86
C ARG A 117 4.39 -9.11 1.67
N ASN A 118 4.84 -7.88 1.86
CA ASN A 118 4.03 -6.68 1.64
C ASN A 118 4.01 -6.28 0.15
N SER A 119 3.24 -5.24 -0.21
CA SER A 119 3.13 -4.74 -1.59
C SER A 119 4.44 -4.18 -2.17
N GLU A 120 5.41 -3.84 -1.32
CA GLU A 120 6.74 -3.39 -1.71
C GLU A 120 7.71 -4.56 -1.92
N GLY A 121 7.27 -5.81 -1.75
CA GLY A 121 8.11 -7.00 -1.83
C GLY A 121 8.97 -7.26 -0.58
N LYS A 122 8.85 -6.45 0.47
CA LYS A 122 9.54 -6.66 1.75
C LYS A 122 8.78 -7.65 2.63
N PHE A 123 9.50 -8.35 3.49
CA PHE A 123 8.89 -9.27 4.46
C PHE A 123 8.61 -8.56 5.78
N ASP A 124 7.41 -8.78 6.32
CA ASP A 124 6.97 -8.30 7.62
C ASP A 124 6.45 -9.49 8.45
N MET A 125 6.39 -9.29 9.78
CA MET A 125 5.89 -10.24 10.75
C MET A 125 4.41 -10.01 11.06
N GLU A 126 3.62 -11.04 10.84
CA GLU A 126 2.21 -11.10 11.18
C GLU A 126 1.91 -12.18 12.23
N ASN A 127 0.75 -12.05 12.87
CA ASN A 127 0.24 -13.04 13.83
C ASN A 127 1.27 -13.39 14.91
N ILE A 128 1.84 -12.37 15.55
CA ILE A 128 2.79 -12.55 16.66
C ILE A 128 2.00 -13.04 17.87
N LEU A 129 2.20 -14.30 18.23
CA LEU A 129 1.50 -15.01 19.30
C LEU A 129 2.50 -15.46 20.35
N ALA A 130 2.25 -15.16 21.62
CA ALA A 130 2.94 -15.79 22.73
C ALA A 130 2.26 -17.11 23.08
N LEU A 131 3.03 -18.16 23.35
CA LEU A 131 2.54 -19.44 23.83
C LEU A 131 2.82 -19.61 25.32
N CYS A 132 1.86 -20.22 26.02
CA CYS A 132 2.01 -20.54 27.42
C CYS A 132 3.12 -21.57 27.63
N PRO A 133 4.08 -21.35 28.55
CA PRO A 133 5.14 -22.31 28.81
C PRO A 133 4.67 -23.59 29.52
N LYS A 134 3.44 -23.62 30.04
CA LYS A 134 2.87 -24.78 30.74
C LYS A 134 2.07 -25.72 29.83
N CYS A 135 1.27 -25.17 28.93
CA CYS A 135 0.33 -25.94 28.10
C CYS A 135 0.45 -25.66 26.59
N SER A 136 1.37 -24.76 26.19
CA SER A 136 1.57 -24.32 24.80
C SER A 136 0.35 -23.65 24.15
N TYR A 137 -0.73 -23.40 24.91
CA TYR A 137 -1.90 -22.66 24.42
C TYR A 137 -1.55 -21.19 24.17
N PRO A 138 -2.07 -20.56 23.09
CA PRO A 138 -1.86 -19.14 22.83
C PRO A 138 -2.30 -18.29 24.02
N MET A 139 -1.43 -17.39 24.47
CA MET A 139 -1.75 -16.44 25.53
C MET A 139 -2.48 -15.23 24.95
N ILE A 140 -3.49 -14.77 25.67
CA ILE A 140 -4.23 -13.55 25.36
C ILE A 140 -3.60 -12.35 26.06
N TRP A 141 -3.68 -11.19 25.41
CA TRP A 141 -3.30 -9.92 26.00
C TRP A 141 -4.33 -9.51 27.04
N THR A 142 -3.87 -9.17 28.24
CA THR A 142 -4.72 -8.68 29.32
C THR A 142 -4.20 -7.33 29.81
N THR A 143 -5.12 -6.39 29.99
CA THR A 143 -4.83 -5.09 30.59
C THR A 143 -5.49 -5.04 31.95
N THR A 144 -4.68 -4.96 33.01
CA THR A 144 -5.17 -4.84 34.38
C THR A 144 -5.14 -3.38 34.78
N ASN A 145 -6.31 -2.80 35.05
CA ASN A 145 -6.44 -1.44 35.57
C ASN A 145 -6.13 -1.43 37.08
N LEU A 146 -5.12 -0.68 37.49
CA LEU A 146 -4.79 -0.45 38.90
C LEU A 146 -5.51 0.81 39.39
N SER A 147 -5.86 0.85 40.69
CA SER A 147 -6.67 1.91 41.33
C SER A 147 -6.11 3.33 41.24
N PHE A 148 -4.89 3.51 40.73
CA PHE A 148 -4.19 4.79 40.58
C PHE A 148 -4.03 5.24 39.12
N GLY A 149 -4.84 4.71 38.19
CA GLY A 149 -4.79 5.09 36.77
C GLY A 149 -3.61 4.49 36.00
N PHE A 150 -2.88 3.55 36.61
CA PHE A 150 -1.86 2.77 35.92
C PHE A 150 -2.48 1.51 35.34
N SER A 151 -2.30 1.29 34.04
CA SER A 151 -2.63 0.02 33.40
C SER A 151 -1.37 -0.83 33.29
N LYS A 152 -1.42 -2.07 33.78
CA LYS A 152 -0.39 -3.07 33.50
C LYS A 152 -0.87 -3.99 32.40
N ASP A 153 -0.13 -4.01 31.30
CA ASP A 153 -0.33 -4.99 30.23
C ASP A 153 0.45 -6.26 30.57
N GLY A 154 -0.21 -7.40 30.41
CA GLY A 154 0.36 -8.72 30.61
C GLY A 154 -0.21 -9.72 29.62
N LEU A 155 0.26 -10.95 29.74
CA LEU A 155 -0.25 -12.09 29.01
C LEU A 155 -0.89 -13.05 30.00
N ARG A 156 -2.07 -13.58 29.67
CA ARG A 156 -2.74 -14.64 30.44
C ARG A 156 -3.07 -15.81 29.53
N CYS A 157 -2.86 -17.01 30.03
CA CYS A 157 -3.34 -18.22 29.39
C CYS A 157 -4.75 -18.53 29.90
N GLU A 158 -5.70 -18.72 28.99
CA GLU A 158 -7.09 -19.06 29.34
C GLU A 158 -7.23 -20.51 29.84
N GLU A 159 -6.33 -21.40 29.43
CA GLU A 159 -6.44 -22.84 29.73
C GLU A 159 -5.92 -23.22 31.13
N CYS A 160 -4.83 -22.59 31.58
CA CYS A 160 -4.15 -22.98 32.83
C CYS A 160 -3.91 -21.81 33.80
N ASP A 161 -4.53 -20.67 33.55
CA ASP A 161 -4.43 -19.43 34.33
C ASP A 161 -3.01 -18.89 34.55
N PHE A 162 -2.03 -19.38 33.79
CA PHE A 162 -0.68 -18.84 33.84
C PHE A 162 -0.67 -17.40 33.34
N SER A 163 -0.18 -16.48 34.16
CA SER A 163 -0.01 -15.07 33.83
C SER A 163 1.47 -14.69 33.78
N HIS A 164 1.83 -13.83 32.82
CA HIS A 164 3.17 -13.26 32.69
C HIS A 164 3.08 -11.74 32.54
N ASP A 165 3.71 -11.00 33.46
CA ASP A 165 3.78 -9.53 33.41
C ASP A 165 4.91 -9.12 32.45
N LEU A 166 4.58 -8.32 31.45
CA LEU A 166 5.56 -7.83 30.46
C LEU A 166 6.27 -6.55 30.93
N GLY A 167 5.78 -5.92 32.00
CA GLY A 167 6.28 -4.67 32.57
C GLY A 167 6.19 -3.48 31.60
N ARG A 168 5.49 -3.61 30.47
CA ARG A 168 5.42 -2.64 29.37
C ARG A 168 4.12 -2.80 28.58
N SER A 169 3.78 -1.79 27.78
CA SER A 169 2.58 -1.84 26.95
C SER A 169 2.65 -2.91 25.86
N MET A 170 1.49 -3.44 25.45
CA MET A 170 1.38 -4.44 24.37
C MET A 170 2.14 -4.03 23.10
N TYR A 171 1.93 -2.79 22.63
CA TYR A 171 2.60 -2.28 21.43
C TYR A 171 4.12 -2.27 21.56
N SER A 172 4.63 -1.85 22.72
CA SER A 172 6.07 -1.80 22.96
C SER A 172 6.71 -3.19 23.09
N ALA A 173 5.96 -4.17 23.59
CA ALA A 173 6.40 -5.57 23.67
C ALA A 173 6.51 -6.18 22.27
N GLN A 174 5.48 -6.02 21.43
CA GLN A 174 5.49 -6.51 20.05
C GLN A 174 6.61 -5.86 19.20
N ASP A 175 6.81 -4.56 19.33
CA ASP A 175 7.87 -3.84 18.63
C ASP A 175 9.27 -4.33 19.05
N ARG A 176 9.48 -4.56 20.36
CA ARG A 176 10.74 -5.15 20.86
C ARG A 176 10.99 -6.53 20.27
N ILE A 177 9.96 -7.38 20.21
CA ILE A 177 10.06 -8.74 19.65
C ILE A 177 10.41 -8.66 18.17
N ARG A 178 9.71 -7.81 17.39
CA ARG A 178 10.03 -7.57 15.97
C ARG A 178 11.49 -7.19 15.78
N ARG A 179 11.97 -6.18 16.50
CA ARG A 179 13.37 -5.73 16.41
C ARG A 179 14.37 -6.84 16.73
N ARG A 180 14.10 -7.65 17.76
CA ARG A 180 14.97 -8.78 18.13
C ARG A 180 15.01 -9.85 17.05
N VAL A 181 13.84 -10.24 16.53
CA VAL A 181 13.72 -11.23 15.45
C VAL A 181 14.45 -10.76 14.19
N PHE A 182 14.25 -9.51 13.76
CA PHE A 182 14.94 -8.95 12.60
C PHE A 182 16.45 -8.94 12.80
N HIS A 183 16.94 -8.52 13.96
CA HIS A 183 18.38 -8.56 14.27
C HIS A 183 18.94 -9.98 14.23
N THR A 184 18.23 -10.98 14.77
CA THR A 184 18.66 -12.39 14.71
C THR A 184 18.68 -12.93 13.28
N VAL A 185 17.71 -12.55 12.45
CA VAL A 185 17.69 -12.90 11.02
C VAL A 185 18.89 -12.30 10.30
N GLU A 186 19.18 -11.02 10.52
CA GLU A 186 20.34 -10.32 9.94
C GLU A 186 21.66 -10.98 10.36
N GLN A 187 21.82 -11.33 11.65
CA GLN A 187 23.01 -12.02 12.13
C GLN A 187 23.20 -13.38 11.46
N LYS A 188 22.14 -14.20 11.38
CA LYS A 188 22.21 -15.52 10.71
C LYS A 188 22.55 -15.37 9.23
N ALA A 189 22.01 -14.36 8.56
CA ALA A 189 22.33 -14.08 7.15
C ALA A 189 23.81 -13.72 6.97
N GLN A 190 24.38 -12.89 7.86
CA GLN A 190 25.80 -12.53 7.85
C GLN A 190 26.72 -13.72 8.15
N GLU A 191 26.32 -14.61 9.06
CA GLU A 191 27.07 -15.83 9.36
C GLU A 191 27.04 -16.81 8.17
N ALA A 192 25.91 -16.94 7.48
CA ALA A 192 25.78 -17.76 6.28
C ALA A 192 26.64 -17.22 5.14
N SER A 193 26.68 -15.89 4.93
CA SER A 193 27.52 -15.28 3.89
C SER A 193 29.02 -15.49 4.15
N LYS A 194 29.46 -15.50 5.41
CA LYS A 194 30.86 -15.76 5.79
C LYS A 194 31.30 -17.21 5.59
N LYS A 195 30.38 -18.19 5.62
CA LYS A 195 30.72 -19.61 5.43
C LYS A 195 30.88 -19.99 3.96
N ASN A 196 30.32 -19.19 3.05
CA ASN A 196 30.26 -19.49 1.62
C ASN A 196 31.28 -18.72 0.78
N GLY A 197 32.06 -17.81 1.39
CA GLY A 197 33.11 -17.03 0.73
C GLY A 197 34.49 -17.45 1.23
#